data_AF-A0A0C9V3Z0-F1
#
_entry.id   AF-A0A0C9V3Z0-F1
#
_cell.length_a   1.000
_cell.length_b   1.000
_cell.length_c   1.000
_cell.angle_alpha   90.00
_cell.angle_beta   90.00
_cell.angle_gamma   90.00
#
_symmetry.space_group_name_H-M   'P 1'
#
loop_
_entity.id
_entity.type
_entity.pdbx_description
1 polymer ?
#
loop_
_entity_poly.entity_id
_entity_poly.type
_entity_poly.pdbx_seq_one_letter_code
_entity_poly.pdbx_strand_id
1 'polypeptide(L)'
;MALHIEECLMRFGPIRGWWAFPIERLIGAFQHTNTNWKFGELEETLMSSYGVGSNIRIMLNSNRYPPILAECKDALTKFLGQDAIATLTIEALHVDADTANDTFRFDTTGNLVAEVPWHKMTHLPRDVYHALLKVIPSSGSTMARPTQNAFLYSHITMHGRKLSTARAAYRDSLILYRQTANSIVVAGSIQTIFARPNGRSPEGTLLASHYIAIRPFKDQEIQLPDPYLQYPVFGSQLWSDELDSELHVISPRDVICQFAACRYAPGLMVIIPLRLI
;
A
#
# COMPACT_ATOMS: atom_id res chain seq x y z
N MET A 1 -28.12 -6.50 -27.67
CA MET A 1 -27.53 -5.96 -26.42
C MET A 1 -27.01 -4.51 -26.53
N ALA A 2 -26.99 -3.86 -27.70
CA ALA A 2 -26.52 -2.47 -27.82
C ALA A 2 -27.59 -1.38 -27.56
N LEU A 3 -28.88 -1.73 -27.57
CA LEU A 3 -29.99 -0.77 -27.44
C LEU A 3 -30.23 -0.22 -26.02
N HIS A 4 -29.57 -0.77 -25.00
CA HIS A 4 -29.68 -0.29 -23.61
C HIS A 4 -28.42 0.42 -23.12
N ILE A 5 -27.47 0.74 -24.01
CA ILE A 5 -26.21 1.38 -23.64
C ILE A 5 -26.47 2.74 -22.99
N GLU A 6 -27.41 3.53 -23.51
CA GLU A 6 -27.75 4.85 -22.95
C GLU A 6 -28.26 4.77 -21.50
N GLU A 7 -29.19 3.86 -21.23
CA GLU A 7 -29.76 3.67 -19.90
C GLU A 7 -28.73 3.15 -18.90
N CYS A 8 -27.84 2.25 -19.35
CA CYS A 8 -26.70 1.80 -18.57
C CYS A 8 -25.74 2.96 -18.26
N LEU A 9 -25.35 3.76 -19.26
CA LEU A 9 -24.42 4.88 -19.11
C LEU A 9 -24.93 5.96 -18.15
N MET A 10 -26.25 6.24 -18.17
CA MET A 10 -26.89 7.20 -17.28
C MET A 10 -26.92 6.74 -15.81
N ARG A 11 -26.98 5.42 -15.56
CA ARG A 11 -26.98 4.85 -14.19
C ARG A 11 -25.59 4.76 -13.57
N PHE A 12 -24.51 4.76 -14.36
CA PHE A 12 -23.14 4.59 -13.87
C PHE A 12 -22.44 5.87 -13.38
N GLY A 13 -23.14 7.02 -13.31
CA GLY A 13 -22.58 8.28 -12.84
C GLY A 13 -21.56 8.91 -13.80
N PRO A 14 -20.86 10.00 -13.44
CA PRO A 14 -19.90 10.67 -14.33
C PRO A 14 -18.77 9.73 -14.76
N ILE A 15 -18.89 9.21 -15.99
CA ILE A 15 -18.07 8.19 -16.68
C ILE A 15 -16.57 8.51 -16.80
N ARG A 16 -16.13 9.74 -16.46
CA ARG A 16 -14.77 10.22 -16.73
C ARG A 16 -13.67 9.42 -16.01
N GLY A 17 -13.96 8.82 -14.85
CA GLY A 17 -13.01 7.93 -14.15
C GLY A 17 -12.96 6.50 -14.68
N TRP A 18 -14.00 6.04 -15.39
CA TRP A 18 -14.14 4.67 -15.87
C TRP A 18 -13.82 4.52 -17.36
N TRP A 19 -13.84 5.61 -18.12
CA TRP A 19 -13.61 5.51 -19.57
C TRP A 19 -12.15 5.25 -19.94
N ALA A 20 -11.19 5.81 -19.19
CA ALA A 20 -9.77 5.60 -19.47
C ALA A 20 -9.24 4.40 -18.68
N PHE A 21 -9.18 4.49 -17.35
CA PHE A 21 -8.31 3.59 -16.59
C PHE A 21 -8.72 2.11 -16.64
N PRO A 22 -9.99 1.72 -16.45
CA PRO A 22 -10.37 0.31 -16.55
C PRO A 22 -10.31 -0.24 -17.98
N ILE A 23 -10.57 0.59 -18.99
CA ILE A 23 -10.47 0.19 -20.40
C ILE A 23 -9.00 0.05 -20.82
N GLU A 24 -8.14 1.02 -20.50
CA GLU A 24 -6.68 0.94 -20.73
C GLU A 24 -6.07 -0.29 -20.06
N ARG A 25 -6.51 -0.63 -18.84
CA ARG A 25 -6.08 -1.83 -18.11
C ARG A 25 -6.56 -3.12 -18.77
N LEU A 26 -7.82 -3.16 -19.22
CA LEU A 26 -8.34 -4.32 -19.95
C LEU A 26 -7.63 -4.50 -21.29
N ILE A 27 -7.36 -3.40 -21.99
CA ILE A 27 -6.57 -3.39 -23.23
C ILE A 27 -5.16 -3.91 -22.95
N GLY A 28 -4.50 -3.46 -21.87
CA GLY A 28 -3.20 -3.97 -21.46
C GLY A 28 -3.19 -5.49 -21.24
N ALA A 29 -4.18 -6.01 -20.50
CA ALA A 29 -4.32 -7.46 -20.30
C ALA A 29 -4.54 -8.22 -21.63
N PHE A 30 -5.34 -7.67 -22.55
CA PHE A 30 -5.54 -8.27 -23.87
C PHE A 30 -4.28 -8.21 -24.75
N GLN A 31 -3.46 -7.17 -24.65
CA GLN A 31 -2.18 -7.06 -25.38
C GLN A 31 -1.17 -8.14 -24.96
N HIS A 32 -1.25 -8.64 -23.72
CA HIS A 32 -0.39 -9.69 -23.20
C HIS A 32 -0.98 -11.10 -23.33
N THR A 33 -2.23 -11.22 -23.77
CA THR A 33 -2.86 -12.52 -24.02
C THR A 33 -2.38 -13.08 -25.36
N ASN A 34 -1.93 -14.34 -25.37
CA ASN A 34 -1.50 -14.98 -26.60
C ASN A 34 -2.69 -15.22 -27.53
N THR A 35 -2.67 -14.60 -28.72
CA THR A 35 -3.75 -14.71 -29.70
C THR A 35 -3.44 -15.72 -30.79
N ASN A 36 -4.48 -16.33 -31.37
CA ASN A 36 -4.36 -17.21 -32.53
C ASN A 36 -4.08 -16.47 -33.86
N TRP A 37 -4.05 -15.12 -33.85
CA TRP A 37 -3.82 -14.23 -35.00
C TRP A 37 -4.79 -14.44 -36.18
N LYS A 38 -5.98 -15.01 -35.92
CA LYS A 38 -7.01 -15.22 -36.93
C LYS A 38 -8.12 -14.18 -36.76
N PHE A 39 -8.19 -13.23 -37.69
CA PHE A 39 -9.26 -12.24 -37.72
C PHE A 39 -10.63 -12.93 -37.84
N GLY A 40 -11.58 -12.56 -36.97
CA GLY A 40 -12.90 -13.19 -36.85
C GLY A 40 -13.00 -14.26 -35.75
N GLU A 41 -11.88 -14.85 -35.32
CA GLU A 41 -11.78 -15.77 -34.17
C GLU A 41 -11.02 -15.15 -32.98
N LEU A 42 -10.45 -13.95 -33.19
CA LEU A 42 -9.56 -13.29 -32.24
C LEU A 42 -10.32 -12.83 -30.99
N GLU A 43 -11.50 -12.25 -31.17
CA GLU A 43 -12.36 -11.78 -30.09
C GLU A 43 -12.85 -12.94 -29.20
N GLU A 44 -13.19 -14.07 -29.82
CA GLU A 44 -13.57 -15.30 -29.11
C GLU A 44 -12.40 -15.87 -28.31
N THR A 45 -11.22 -15.93 -28.94
CA THR A 45 -10.00 -16.42 -28.29
C THR A 45 -9.61 -15.54 -27.11
N LEU A 46 -9.62 -14.22 -27.27
CA LEU A 46 -9.32 -13.26 -26.20
C LEU A 46 -10.31 -13.40 -25.04
N MET A 47 -11.62 -13.43 -25.32
CA MET A 47 -12.64 -13.55 -24.28
C MET A 47 -12.55 -14.89 -23.55
N SER A 48 -12.34 -15.99 -24.29
CA SER A 48 -12.20 -17.33 -23.73
C SER A 48 -10.96 -17.44 -22.85
N SER A 49 -9.79 -17.00 -23.34
CA SER A 49 -8.55 -16.98 -22.58
C SER A 49 -8.65 -16.12 -21.31
N TYR A 50 -9.27 -14.94 -21.42
CA TYR A 50 -9.50 -14.08 -20.26
C TYR A 50 -10.44 -14.73 -19.23
N GLY A 51 -11.54 -15.34 -19.68
CA GLY A 51 -12.48 -16.06 -18.83
C GLY A 51 -11.85 -17.26 -18.13
N VAL A 52 -11.06 -18.06 -18.86
CA VAL A 52 -10.30 -19.19 -18.29
C VAL A 52 -9.31 -18.69 -17.24
N GLY A 53 -8.55 -17.63 -17.54
CA GLY A 53 -7.61 -17.02 -16.60
C GLY A 53 -8.28 -16.56 -15.31
N SER A 54 -9.44 -15.90 -15.41
CA SER A 54 -10.23 -15.47 -14.25
C SER A 54 -10.72 -16.66 -13.41
N ASN A 55 -11.21 -17.71 -14.05
CA ASN A 55 -11.67 -18.92 -13.35
C ASN A 55 -10.52 -19.63 -12.64
N ILE A 56 -9.35 -19.74 -13.27
CA ILE A 56 -8.16 -20.32 -12.64
C ILE A 56 -7.73 -19.49 -11.43
N ARG A 57 -7.74 -18.15 -11.51
CA ARG A 57 -7.46 -17.28 -10.35
C ARG A 57 -8.43 -17.53 -9.21
N ILE A 58 -9.73 -17.63 -9.49
CA ILE A 58 -10.73 -17.96 -8.46
C ILE A 58 -10.44 -19.33 -7.85
N MET A 59 -10.11 -20.32 -8.67
CA MET A 59 -9.77 -21.67 -8.20
C MET A 59 -8.51 -21.70 -7.33
N LEU A 60 -7.45 -20.97 -7.71
CA LEU A 60 -6.20 -20.88 -6.94
C LEU A 60 -6.41 -20.21 -5.57
N ASN A 61 -7.38 -19.30 -5.47
CA ASN A 61 -7.73 -18.62 -4.22
C ASN A 61 -8.70 -19.44 -3.37
N SER A 62 -9.59 -20.21 -3.99
CA SER A 62 -10.41 -21.17 -3.27
C SER A 62 -9.53 -22.33 -2.83
N ASN A 63 -9.43 -22.62 -1.52
CA ASN A 63 -8.61 -23.70 -0.97
C ASN A 63 -9.08 -25.14 -1.37
N ARG A 64 -9.83 -25.26 -2.47
CA ARG A 64 -10.47 -26.47 -3.00
C ARG A 64 -10.10 -26.65 -4.47
N TYR A 65 -8.82 -26.91 -4.76
CA TYR A 65 -8.38 -27.22 -6.12
C TYR A 65 -7.73 -28.62 -6.18
N PRO A 66 -7.82 -29.32 -7.32
CA PRO A 66 -7.21 -30.63 -7.50
C PRO A 66 -5.68 -30.58 -7.32
N PRO A 67 -5.06 -31.63 -6.77
CA PRO A 67 -3.64 -31.64 -6.38
C PRO A 67 -2.68 -31.32 -7.54
N ILE A 68 -3.06 -31.64 -8.78
CA ILE A 68 -2.27 -31.31 -9.97
C ILE A 68 -2.09 -29.80 -10.21
N LEU A 69 -3.04 -28.98 -9.75
CA LEU A 69 -2.93 -27.52 -9.80
C LEU A 69 -2.04 -26.98 -8.68
N ALA A 70 -1.77 -27.76 -7.62
CA ALA A 70 -0.82 -27.39 -6.58
C ALA A 70 0.60 -27.36 -7.13
N GLU A 71 0.96 -28.38 -7.91
CA GLU A 71 2.27 -28.52 -8.54
C GLU A 71 2.55 -27.40 -9.56
N CYS A 72 1.50 -26.96 -10.25
CA CYS A 72 1.57 -25.90 -11.25
C CYS A 72 1.31 -24.49 -10.68
N LYS A 73 1.07 -24.35 -9.38
CA LYS A 73 0.66 -23.06 -8.77
C LYS A 73 1.65 -21.95 -9.07
N ASP A 74 2.95 -22.20 -8.89
CA ASP A 74 3.97 -21.17 -9.10
C ASP A 74 4.09 -20.75 -10.57
N ALA A 75 3.97 -21.70 -11.49
CA ALA A 75 3.98 -21.43 -12.92
C ALA A 75 2.72 -20.67 -13.36
N LEU A 76 1.55 -21.06 -12.85
CA LEU A 76 0.26 -20.41 -13.12
C LEU A 76 0.21 -19.01 -12.52
N THR A 77 0.67 -18.82 -11.29
CA THR A 77 0.78 -17.49 -10.66
C THR A 77 1.77 -16.61 -11.40
N LYS A 78 2.88 -17.15 -11.91
CA LYS A 78 3.82 -16.38 -12.75
C LYS A 78 3.23 -15.98 -14.09
N PHE A 79 2.48 -16.87 -14.73
CA PHE A 79 1.81 -16.60 -16.01
C PHE A 79 0.64 -15.63 -15.85
N LEU A 80 -0.16 -15.80 -14.80
CA LEU A 80 -1.35 -14.98 -14.52
C LEU A 80 -1.02 -13.70 -13.75
N GLY A 81 0.13 -13.62 -13.08
CA GLY A 81 0.55 -12.54 -12.20
C GLY A 81 1.10 -11.30 -12.92
N GLN A 82 1.38 -11.41 -14.23
CA GLN A 82 1.78 -10.24 -15.03
C GLN A 82 0.68 -9.17 -15.11
N ASP A 83 -0.59 -9.53 -14.87
CA ASP A 83 -1.73 -8.61 -14.88
C ASP A 83 -2.35 -8.36 -13.49
N ALA A 84 -1.66 -8.74 -12.40
CA ALA A 84 -2.20 -8.63 -11.03
C ALA A 84 -2.43 -7.18 -10.56
N ILE A 85 -1.93 -6.19 -11.30
CA ILE A 85 -2.09 -4.77 -10.98
C ILE A 85 -3.48 -4.22 -11.42
N ALA A 86 -4.27 -4.98 -12.18
CA ALA A 86 -5.25 -4.37 -13.07
C ALA A 86 -6.74 -4.56 -12.73
N THR A 87 -7.14 -5.33 -11.71
CA THR A 87 -8.58 -5.64 -11.48
C THR A 87 -9.05 -5.25 -10.08
N LEU A 88 -9.62 -4.04 -9.98
CA LEU A 88 -10.13 -3.41 -8.74
C LEU A 88 -11.09 -4.29 -7.91
N THR A 89 -11.73 -5.30 -8.50
CA THR A 89 -12.67 -6.19 -7.80
C THR A 89 -12.03 -7.47 -7.23
N ILE A 90 -10.88 -7.91 -7.76
CA ILE A 90 -10.18 -9.11 -7.27
C ILE A 90 -9.07 -8.76 -6.27
N GLU A 91 -8.56 -7.52 -6.32
CA GLU A 91 -7.63 -7.00 -5.33
C GLU A 91 -8.22 -6.90 -3.91
N ALA A 92 -9.55 -6.79 -3.75
CA ALA A 92 -10.17 -6.85 -2.42
C ALA A 92 -9.94 -8.20 -1.69
N LEU A 93 -9.51 -9.24 -2.42
CA LEU A 93 -9.32 -10.61 -1.91
C LEU A 93 -7.87 -11.13 -2.00
N HIS A 94 -6.94 -10.40 -2.65
CA HIS A 94 -5.55 -10.86 -2.83
C HIS A 94 -4.58 -10.27 -1.81
N VAL A 95 -4.65 -10.72 -0.56
CA VAL A 95 -3.66 -10.34 0.47
C VAL A 95 -2.32 -11.07 0.27
N ASP A 96 -2.25 -12.15 -0.54
CA ASP A 96 -1.17 -13.14 -0.37
C ASP A 96 -0.25 -13.41 -1.58
N ALA A 97 -0.36 -12.70 -2.70
CA ALA A 97 0.34 -13.13 -3.92
C ALA A 97 1.82 -12.68 -4.05
N ASP A 98 2.29 -11.66 -3.32
CA ASP A 98 3.64 -11.09 -3.57
C ASP A 98 4.43 -10.67 -2.30
N THR A 99 4.14 -11.31 -1.15
CA THR A 99 4.84 -11.04 0.13
C THR A 99 6.23 -11.68 0.23
N ALA A 100 6.66 -12.43 -0.78
CA ALA A 100 7.96 -13.11 -0.78
C ALA A 100 9.15 -12.14 -0.77
N ASN A 101 8.99 -10.96 -1.38
CA ASN A 101 9.99 -9.89 -1.46
C ASN A 101 9.76 -8.76 -0.44
N ASP A 102 8.87 -8.94 0.52
CA ASP A 102 8.61 -7.92 1.53
C ASP A 102 9.83 -7.75 2.43
N THR A 103 10.26 -6.49 2.59
CA THR A 103 11.29 -6.11 3.56
C THR A 103 10.76 -6.30 4.97
N PHE A 104 9.46 -6.03 5.16
CA PHE A 104 8.76 -6.13 6.43
C PHE A 104 7.75 -7.27 6.37
N ARG A 105 8.08 -8.40 7.03
CA ARG A 105 7.23 -9.59 7.08
C ARG A 105 6.66 -9.73 8.49
N PHE A 106 5.38 -9.99 8.62
CA PHE A 106 4.78 -10.29 9.92
C PHE A 106 4.69 -11.80 10.09
N ASP A 107 5.20 -12.32 11.21
CA ASP A 107 5.05 -13.75 11.54
C ASP A 107 3.61 -14.09 11.94
N THR A 108 3.34 -15.38 12.18
CA THR A 108 2.00 -15.87 12.59
C THR A 108 1.56 -15.32 13.96
N THR A 109 2.47 -14.78 14.75
CA THR A 109 2.19 -14.09 16.02
C THR A 109 2.05 -12.57 15.85
N GLY A 110 2.13 -12.09 14.60
CA GLY A 110 2.04 -10.70 14.21
C GLY A 110 3.35 -9.93 14.35
N ASN A 111 4.45 -10.54 14.83
CA ASN A 111 5.74 -9.87 15.03
C ASN A 111 6.45 -9.56 13.73
N LEU A 112 7.05 -8.38 13.66
CA LEU A 112 7.77 -7.93 12.47
C LEU A 112 9.14 -8.61 12.40
N VAL A 113 9.33 -9.41 11.37
CA VAL A 113 10.57 -10.10 11.01
C VAL A 113 11.19 -9.38 9.82
N ALA A 114 12.36 -8.78 10.06
CA ALA A 114 13.15 -8.15 9.02
C ALA A 114 14.63 -8.29 9.36
N GLU A 115 15.44 -8.65 8.37
CA GLU A 115 16.90 -8.68 8.51
C GLU A 115 17.45 -7.25 8.41
N VAL A 116 18.23 -6.85 9.41
CA VAL A 116 18.79 -5.50 9.49
C VAL A 116 20.32 -5.56 9.36
N PRO A 117 20.92 -4.90 8.36
CA PRO A 117 22.36 -4.85 8.20
C PRO A 117 22.98 -3.86 9.21
N TRP A 118 23.13 -4.31 10.45
CA TRP A 118 23.61 -3.49 11.58
C TRP A 118 24.98 -2.84 11.37
N HIS A 119 25.83 -3.38 10.49
CA HIS A 119 27.12 -2.79 10.13
C HIS A 119 27.00 -1.44 9.39
N LYS A 120 25.81 -1.10 8.86
CA LYS A 120 25.53 0.19 8.19
C LYS A 120 24.72 1.14 9.06
N MET A 121 24.72 0.95 10.39
CA MET A 121 24.05 1.88 11.30
C MET A 121 24.61 3.29 11.15
N THR A 122 23.72 4.27 11.25
CA THR A 122 24.03 5.70 11.23
C THR A 122 23.32 6.40 12.37
N HIS A 123 23.62 7.68 12.57
CA HIS A 123 22.93 8.49 13.57
C HIS A 123 21.57 8.94 13.06
N LEU A 124 20.55 8.74 13.88
CA LEU A 124 19.20 9.24 13.62
C LEU A 124 19.20 10.78 13.65
N PRO A 125 18.51 11.44 12.70
CA PRO A 125 18.31 12.88 12.75
C PRO A 125 17.71 13.34 14.09
N ARG A 126 18.12 14.53 14.57
CA ARG A 126 17.76 15.03 15.91
C ARG A 126 16.25 15.17 16.09
N ASP A 127 15.58 15.73 15.07
CA ASP A 127 14.13 15.89 15.01
C ASP A 127 13.39 14.55 15.12
N VAL A 128 13.84 13.53 14.39
CA VAL A 128 13.28 12.18 14.46
C VAL A 128 13.55 11.53 15.82
N TYR A 129 14.73 11.74 16.40
CA TYR A 129 15.06 11.23 17.73
C TYR A 129 14.18 11.85 18.83
N HIS A 130 13.93 13.16 18.77
CA HIS A 130 13.02 13.82 19.71
C HIS A 130 11.58 13.30 19.59
N ALA A 131 11.09 13.06 18.37
CA ALA A 131 9.78 12.47 18.16
C ALA A 131 9.72 11.02 18.69
N LEU A 132 10.77 10.23 18.51
CA LEU A 132 10.87 8.86 19.01
C LEU A 132 10.83 8.78 20.55
N LEU A 133 11.43 9.75 21.24
CA LEU A 133 11.38 9.83 22.70
C LEU A 133 9.96 10.05 23.26
N LYS A 134 9.04 10.62 22.47
CA LYS A 134 7.64 10.77 22.86
C LYS A 134 6.86 9.45 22.81
N VAL A 135 7.26 8.54 21.91
CA VAL A 135 6.54 7.31 21.61
C VAL A 135 6.99 6.15 22.48
N ILE A 136 8.26 6.10 22.85
CA ILE A 136 8.78 5.04 23.72
C ILE A 136 8.61 5.50 25.17
N PRO A 137 7.69 4.90 25.95
CA PRO A 137 7.57 5.24 27.35
C PRO A 137 8.89 4.95 28.05
N SER A 138 9.31 5.86 28.92
CA SER A 138 10.39 5.63 29.88
C SER A 138 9.90 4.61 30.91
N SER A 139 9.76 3.34 30.52
CA SER A 139 9.27 2.29 31.41
C SER A 139 10.29 2.02 32.51
N GLY A 140 10.08 2.66 33.66
CA GLY A 140 10.00 2.06 35.00
C GLY A 140 11.19 1.29 35.60
N SER A 141 12.16 0.80 34.84
CA SER A 141 13.31 0.11 35.42
C SER A 141 14.58 0.42 34.63
N THR A 142 15.43 1.26 35.23
CA THR A 142 16.90 1.27 35.07
C THR A 142 17.44 0.74 33.73
N MET A 143 17.19 1.41 32.61
CA MET A 143 18.00 1.23 31.40
C MET A 143 18.05 2.51 30.55
N ALA A 144 19.23 2.70 29.97
CA ALA A 144 19.72 3.86 29.24
C ALA A 144 18.71 4.50 28.28
N ARG A 145 18.81 5.84 28.16
CA ARG A 145 18.18 6.59 27.08
C ARG A 145 18.37 5.84 25.76
N PRO A 146 17.32 5.70 24.93
CA PRO A 146 17.42 5.00 23.67
C PRO A 146 18.59 5.56 22.85
N THR A 147 19.45 4.68 22.32
CA THR A 147 20.59 5.10 21.51
C THR A 147 20.12 5.85 20.26
N GLN A 148 20.95 6.78 19.78
CA GLN A 148 20.73 7.50 18.52
C GLN A 148 21.16 6.67 17.30
N ASN A 149 21.79 5.51 17.50
CA ASN A 149 22.25 4.67 16.40
C ASN A 149 21.09 3.84 15.86
N ALA A 150 20.81 3.98 14.58
CA ALA A 150 19.74 3.29 13.87
C ALA A 150 20.18 2.95 12.45
N PHE A 151 19.59 1.92 11.86
CA PHE A 151 19.72 1.66 10.44
C PHE A 151 18.62 2.41 9.68
N LEU A 152 18.97 3.16 8.64
CA LEU A 152 18.04 3.96 7.84
C LEU A 152 17.71 3.24 6.53
N TYR A 153 16.42 3.09 6.24
CA TYR A 153 15.94 2.55 4.96
C TYR A 153 15.63 3.71 4.00
N SER A 154 16.04 3.57 2.73
CA SER A 154 15.59 4.47 1.67
C SER A 154 14.18 4.12 1.17
N HIS A 155 13.89 2.83 1.16
CA HIS A 155 12.61 2.21 0.80
C HIS A 155 12.43 0.90 1.56
N ILE A 156 11.19 0.49 1.72
CA ILE A 156 10.76 -0.81 2.26
C ILE A 156 9.65 -1.36 1.37
N THR A 157 9.54 -2.67 1.28
CA THR A 157 8.37 -3.32 0.68
C THR A 157 7.53 -3.91 1.81
N MET A 158 6.24 -3.58 1.83
CA MET A 158 5.27 -4.04 2.82
C MET A 158 3.96 -4.39 2.09
N HIS A 159 3.49 -5.63 2.23
CA HIS A 159 2.32 -6.16 1.54
C HIS A 159 2.41 -6.02 0.00
N GLY A 160 3.57 -6.34 -0.56
CA GLY A 160 3.84 -6.22 -2.00
C GLY A 160 3.93 -4.77 -2.51
N ARG A 161 3.89 -3.77 -1.62
CA ARG A 161 3.99 -2.36 -1.99
C ARG A 161 5.25 -1.71 -1.48
N LYS A 162 5.88 -0.94 -2.36
CA LYS A 162 7.05 -0.16 -2.05
C LYS A 162 6.64 1.14 -1.36
N LEU A 163 7.05 1.30 -0.11
CA LEU A 163 7.02 2.56 0.62
C LEU A 163 8.41 3.19 0.55
N SER A 164 8.48 4.48 0.23
CA SER A 164 9.75 5.19 0.15
C SER A 164 9.75 6.43 1.03
N THR A 165 10.94 6.90 1.39
CA THR A 165 11.06 8.24 2.01
C THR A 165 10.72 9.33 0.98
N ALA A 166 10.19 10.46 1.45
CA ALA A 166 9.82 11.61 0.60
C ALA A 166 10.98 12.12 -0.25
N ARG A 167 12.22 11.98 0.26
CA ARG A 167 13.45 12.31 -0.45
C ARG A 167 13.78 11.35 -1.59
N ALA A 168 13.45 10.08 -1.46
CA ALA A 168 13.74 9.07 -2.46
C ALA A 168 12.66 9.05 -3.56
N ALA A 169 11.39 8.97 -3.17
CA ALA A 169 10.26 9.02 -4.08
C ALA A 169 9.04 9.60 -3.35
N TYR A 170 8.71 10.86 -3.66
CA TYR A 170 7.63 11.59 -2.99
C TYR A 170 6.27 10.87 -3.07
N ARG A 171 5.92 10.32 -4.25
CA ARG A 171 4.64 9.64 -4.45
C ARG A 171 4.49 8.38 -3.58
N ASP A 172 5.56 7.62 -3.41
CA ASP A 172 5.57 6.39 -2.61
C ASP A 172 5.65 6.67 -1.10
N SER A 173 5.81 7.94 -0.71
CA SER A 173 5.90 8.38 0.69
C SER A 173 4.56 8.76 1.31
N LEU A 174 3.51 8.90 0.50
CA LEU A 174 2.19 9.35 0.94
C LEU A 174 1.39 8.19 1.52
N ILE A 175 1.08 8.27 2.82
CA ILE A 175 0.38 7.21 3.54
C ILE A 175 -0.71 7.74 4.49
N LEU A 176 -1.79 6.97 4.60
CA LEU A 176 -2.71 7.05 5.71
C LEU A 176 -2.21 6.13 6.82
N TYR A 177 -2.23 6.62 8.05
CA TYR A 177 -1.81 5.84 9.20
C TYR A 177 -2.68 6.15 10.41
N ARG A 178 -2.68 5.23 11.37
CA ARG A 178 -3.37 5.39 12.65
C ARG A 178 -2.44 6.03 13.65
N GLN A 179 -2.83 7.17 14.21
CA GLN A 179 -2.07 7.80 15.27
C GLN A 179 -2.26 7.03 16.58
N THR A 180 -1.17 6.55 17.19
CA THR A 180 -1.21 5.70 18.40
C THR A 180 -1.90 6.38 19.60
N ALA A 181 -1.84 7.71 19.70
CA ALA A 181 -2.42 8.45 20.82
C ALA A 181 -3.96 8.42 20.85
N ASN A 182 -4.60 8.64 19.68
CA ASN A 182 -6.05 8.87 19.60
C ASN A 182 -6.78 7.90 18.66
N SER A 183 -6.07 6.96 18.03
CA SER A 183 -6.60 6.06 16.99
C SER A 183 -7.24 6.76 15.79
N ILE A 184 -6.93 8.05 15.59
CA ILE A 184 -7.39 8.85 14.45
C ILE A 184 -6.57 8.46 13.22
N VAL A 185 -7.24 8.39 12.07
CA VAL A 185 -6.59 8.19 10.77
C VAL A 185 -6.11 9.53 10.26
N VAL A 186 -4.81 9.64 9.99
CA VAL A 186 -4.16 10.88 9.55
C VAL A 186 -3.40 10.62 8.26
N ALA A 187 -3.47 11.57 7.32
CA ALA A 187 -2.65 11.56 6.13
C ALA A 187 -1.27 12.17 6.43
N GLY A 188 -0.21 11.58 5.88
CA GLY A 188 1.13 12.15 6.01
C GLY A 188 2.11 11.66 4.96
N SER A 189 3.29 12.26 5.00
CA SER A 189 4.42 11.91 4.15
C SER A 189 5.57 11.35 4.97
N ILE A 190 6.05 10.16 4.59
CA ILE A 190 7.17 9.46 5.22
C ILE A 190 8.45 10.26 5.04
N GLN A 191 9.04 10.73 6.13
CA GLN A 191 10.32 11.43 6.12
C GLN A 191 11.50 10.47 6.30
N THR A 192 11.37 9.50 7.20
CA THR A 192 12.46 8.57 7.53
C THR A 192 11.89 7.23 7.96
N ILE A 193 12.50 6.15 7.49
CA ILE A 193 12.19 4.77 7.90
C ILE A 193 13.44 4.23 8.57
N PHE A 194 13.32 3.64 9.76
CA PHE A 194 14.50 3.20 10.49
C PHE A 194 14.25 1.99 11.40
N ALA A 195 15.31 1.21 11.63
CA ALA A 195 15.36 0.12 12.59
C ALA A 195 16.34 0.44 13.72
N ARG A 196 15.97 0.09 14.94
CA ARG A 196 16.81 0.23 16.13
C ARG A 196 17.02 -1.12 16.82
N PRO A 197 18.17 -1.34 17.46
CA PRO A 197 18.32 -2.48 18.35
C PRO A 197 17.47 -2.26 19.61
N ASN A 198 16.68 -3.26 19.99
CA ASN A 198 15.83 -3.24 21.20
C ASN A 198 16.22 -4.31 22.24
N GLY A 199 17.24 -5.13 21.93
CA GLY A 199 17.72 -6.18 22.81
C GLY A 199 18.50 -7.24 22.04
N ARG A 200 18.76 -8.36 22.71
CA ARG A 200 19.28 -9.58 22.08
C ARG A 200 18.36 -10.74 22.39
N SER A 201 18.17 -11.63 21.42
CA SER A 201 17.51 -12.91 21.64
C SER A 201 18.37 -13.77 22.60
N PRO A 202 17.81 -14.83 23.19
CA PRO A 202 18.57 -15.80 23.99
C PRO A 202 19.77 -16.40 23.23
N GLU A 203 19.67 -16.47 21.90
CA GLU A 203 20.71 -16.97 20.98
C GLU A 203 21.76 -15.90 20.64
N GLY A 204 21.64 -14.68 21.16
CA GLY A 204 22.58 -13.58 20.95
C GLY A 204 22.30 -12.69 19.74
N THR A 205 21.29 -13.01 18.93
CA THR A 205 20.89 -12.22 17.76
C THR A 205 20.29 -10.87 18.18
N LEU A 206 20.74 -9.77 17.57
CA LEU A 206 20.19 -8.44 17.84
C LEU A 206 18.75 -8.35 17.35
N LEU A 207 17.83 -8.05 18.27
CA LEU A 207 16.42 -7.84 17.97
C LEU A 207 16.22 -6.40 17.48
N ALA A 208 15.34 -6.23 16.48
CA ALA A 208 15.07 -4.96 15.82
C ALA A 208 13.66 -4.46 16.12
N SER A 209 13.54 -3.21 16.58
CA SER A 209 12.29 -2.46 16.52
C SER A 209 12.32 -1.51 15.32
N HIS A 210 11.26 -1.55 14.51
CA HIS A 210 11.15 -0.73 13.30
C HIS A 210 10.16 0.40 13.52
N TYR A 211 10.47 1.55 12.94
CA TYR A 211 9.67 2.76 13.08
C TYR A 211 9.65 3.55 11.77
N ILE A 212 8.58 4.31 11.59
CA ILE A 212 8.38 5.22 10.46
C ILE A 212 8.12 6.62 11.03
N ALA A 213 8.94 7.58 10.64
CA ALA A 213 8.77 8.99 10.96
C ALA A 213 8.04 9.69 9.83
N ILE A 214 6.93 10.34 10.14
CA ILE A 214 5.96 10.90 9.20
C ILE A 214 5.70 12.34 9.58
N ARG A 215 5.62 13.23 8.59
CA ARG A 215 5.01 14.55 8.78
C ARG A 215 3.55 14.47 8.36
N PRO A 216 2.59 14.72 9.26
CA PRO A 216 1.18 14.76 8.91
C PRO A 216 0.91 15.97 8.00
N PHE A 217 -0.14 15.88 7.19
CA PHE A 217 -0.74 17.07 6.59
C PHE A 217 -1.53 17.83 7.65
N LYS A 218 -1.50 19.16 7.58
CA LYS A 218 -2.21 20.01 8.55
C LYS A 218 -3.71 19.74 8.48
N ASP A 219 -4.31 19.64 9.66
CA ASP A 219 -5.76 19.70 9.79
C ASP A 219 -6.18 21.16 9.59
N GLN A 220 -6.56 21.50 8.37
CA GLN A 220 -7.06 22.82 8.06
C GLN A 220 -8.58 22.75 8.15
N GLU A 221 -9.20 23.61 8.97
CA GLU A 221 -10.66 23.80 8.92
C GLU A 221 -11.03 24.17 7.48
N ILE A 222 -11.52 23.19 6.75
CA ILE A 222 -11.88 23.36 5.35
C ILE A 222 -13.13 24.23 5.37
N GLN A 223 -12.96 25.52 5.08
CA GLN A 223 -14.06 26.48 5.04
C GLN A 223 -15.11 26.11 3.97
N LEU A 224 -14.74 25.21 3.05
CA LEU A 224 -15.61 24.65 2.04
C LEU A 224 -16.15 23.29 2.50
N PRO A 225 -17.47 23.04 2.36
CA PRO A 225 -18.00 21.70 2.57
C PRO A 225 -17.36 20.74 1.56
N ASP A 226 -16.85 19.61 2.06
CA ASP A 226 -16.14 18.64 1.22
C ASP A 226 -17.10 18.00 0.20
N PRO A 227 -16.93 18.28 -1.12
CA PRO A 227 -17.83 17.79 -2.15
C PRO A 227 -17.68 16.29 -2.40
N TYR A 228 -16.66 15.62 -1.85
CA TYR A 228 -16.43 14.19 -2.02
C TYR A 228 -17.14 13.36 -0.96
N LEU A 229 -17.60 13.97 0.15
CA LEU A 229 -18.37 13.27 1.19
C LEU A 229 -19.69 12.67 0.67
N GLN A 230 -20.27 13.24 -0.40
CA GLN A 230 -21.45 12.69 -1.05
C GLN A 230 -21.19 11.36 -1.80
N TYR A 231 -19.92 10.99 -2.00
CA TYR A 231 -19.50 9.76 -2.69
C TYR A 231 -18.64 8.86 -1.78
N PRO A 232 -19.22 8.28 -0.71
CA PRO A 232 -18.47 7.51 0.29
C PRO A 232 -17.76 6.27 -0.31
N VAL A 233 -18.24 5.75 -1.44
CA VAL A 233 -17.66 4.59 -2.14
C VAL A 233 -16.20 4.82 -2.55
N PHE A 234 -15.79 6.06 -2.86
CA PHE A 234 -14.42 6.35 -3.27
C PHE A 234 -13.48 6.63 -2.08
N GLY A 235 -14.02 6.81 -0.87
CA GLY A 235 -13.24 7.19 0.32
C GLY A 235 -12.43 8.48 0.14
N SER A 236 -12.81 9.32 -0.83
CA SER A 236 -12.07 10.54 -1.17
C SER A 236 -12.43 11.65 -0.20
N GLN A 237 -11.42 12.40 0.23
CA GLN A 237 -11.57 13.49 1.19
C GLN A 237 -10.65 14.65 0.82
N LEU A 238 -11.08 15.87 1.13
CA LEU A 238 -10.22 17.05 1.05
C LEU A 238 -9.28 17.12 2.26
N TRP A 239 -8.04 17.50 1.98
CA TRP A 239 -6.97 17.69 2.97
C TRP A 239 -6.18 18.95 2.61
N SER A 240 -5.52 19.54 3.61
CA SER A 240 -4.56 20.62 3.34
C SER A 240 -3.37 20.07 2.54
N ASP A 241 -2.84 20.86 1.59
CA ASP A 241 -1.61 20.52 0.87
C ASP A 241 -0.34 20.83 1.68
N GLU A 242 -0.48 21.45 2.86
CA GLU A 242 0.62 21.81 3.75
C GLU A 242 0.96 20.69 4.74
N LEU A 243 2.26 20.40 4.88
CA LEU A 243 2.78 19.52 5.93
C LEU A 243 2.92 20.27 7.25
N ASP A 244 2.62 19.58 8.34
CA ASP A 244 2.92 20.04 9.68
C ASP A 244 4.44 20.02 9.95
N SER A 245 4.85 20.87 10.88
CA SER A 245 6.18 20.94 11.45
C SER A 245 6.48 19.78 12.40
N GLU A 246 5.47 19.23 13.07
CA GLU A 246 5.64 18.15 14.02
C GLU A 246 5.80 16.78 13.34
N LEU A 247 6.76 15.99 13.80
CA LEU A 247 6.98 14.61 13.33
C LEU A 247 6.22 13.63 14.21
N HIS A 248 5.48 12.73 13.58
CA HIS A 248 4.89 11.56 14.21
C HIS A 248 5.76 10.34 13.95
N VAL A 249 6.06 9.57 14.99
CA VAL A 249 6.76 8.29 14.88
C VAL A 249 5.77 7.18 15.16
N ILE A 250 5.65 6.23 14.24
CA ILE A 250 4.70 5.12 14.35
C ILE A 250 5.37 3.78 14.12
N SER A 251 4.68 2.70 14.49
CA SER A 251 5.04 1.35 14.08
C SER A 251 4.64 1.14 12.62
N PRO A 252 5.37 0.33 11.83
CA PRO A 252 4.92 -0.10 10.50
C PRO A 252 3.50 -0.72 10.50
N ARG A 253 3.07 -1.31 11.62
CA ARG A 253 1.71 -1.86 11.78
C ARG A 253 0.60 -0.81 11.78
N ASP A 254 0.94 0.43 12.10
CA ASP A 254 -0.04 1.52 12.16
C ASP A 254 -0.28 2.14 10.78
N VAL A 255 0.46 1.73 9.75
CA VAL A 255 0.25 2.16 8.37
C VAL A 255 -0.98 1.47 7.81
N ILE A 256 -1.96 2.26 7.35
CA ILE A 256 -3.23 1.76 6.82
C ILE A 256 -3.14 1.56 5.32
N CYS A 257 -2.62 2.54 4.58
CA CYS A 257 -2.47 2.43 3.13
C CYS A 257 -1.61 3.56 2.56
N GLN A 258 -1.17 3.39 1.32
CA GLN A 258 -0.74 4.52 0.51
C GLN A 258 -1.97 5.28 -0.02
N PHE A 259 -1.78 6.53 -0.43
CA PHE A 259 -2.83 7.29 -1.10
C PHE A 259 -2.29 8.07 -2.29
N ALA A 260 -3.18 8.35 -3.24
CA ALA A 260 -2.93 9.30 -4.32
C ALA A 260 -3.48 10.67 -3.90
N ALA A 261 -2.71 11.72 -4.15
CA ALA A 261 -3.16 13.09 -3.96
C ALA A 261 -3.25 13.82 -5.30
N CYS A 262 -4.30 14.61 -5.47
CA CYS A 262 -4.45 15.53 -6.59
C CYS A 262 -4.75 16.92 -6.05
N ARG A 263 -4.11 17.95 -6.61
CA ARG A 263 -4.35 19.33 -6.20
C ARG A 263 -5.77 19.75 -6.61
N TYR A 264 -6.53 20.27 -5.67
CA TYR A 264 -7.90 20.75 -5.89
C TYR A 264 -7.95 22.27 -6.01
N ALA A 265 -7.33 22.96 -5.05
CA ALA A 265 -7.23 24.41 -5.02
C ALA A 265 -5.88 24.81 -4.38
N PRO A 266 -5.50 26.10 -4.37
CA PRO A 266 -4.35 26.54 -3.58
C PRO A 266 -4.57 26.22 -2.09
N GLY A 267 -3.66 25.48 -1.45
CA GLY A 267 -3.81 25.08 -0.05
C GLY A 267 -4.54 23.76 0.16
N LEU A 268 -5.14 23.18 -0.89
CA LEU A 268 -6.03 22.02 -0.77
C LEU A 268 -5.73 20.94 -1.80
N MET A 269 -5.74 19.70 -1.33
CA MET A 269 -5.63 18.50 -2.15
C MET A 269 -6.74 17.51 -1.83
N VAL A 270 -7.12 16.73 -2.85
CA VAL A 270 -8.02 15.59 -2.68
C VAL A 270 -7.16 14.35 -2.55
N ILE A 271 -7.42 13.59 -1.51
CA ILE A 271 -6.78 12.30 -1.25
C ILE A 271 -7.72 11.18 -1.68
N ILE A 272 -7.16 10.16 -2.34
CA ILE A 272 -7.82 8.89 -2.65
C ILE A 272 -6.99 7.76 -2.04
N PRO A 273 -7.51 7.02 -1.04
CA PRO A 273 -6.83 5.87 -0.47
C PRO A 273 -6.56 4.80 -1.53
N LEU A 274 -5.29 4.39 -1.67
CA LEU A 274 -4.88 3.34 -2.58
C LEU A 274 -4.86 2.02 -1.83
N ARG A 275 -6.03 1.36 -1.72
CA ARG A 275 -6.24 0.03 -1.12
C ARG A 275 -5.85 -0.07 0.36
N LEU A 276 -6.77 -0.50 1.23
CA LEU A 276 -6.46 -0.76 2.65
C LEU A 276 -5.51 -1.96 2.74
N ILE A 277 -4.40 -1.78 3.46
CA ILE A 277 -3.39 -2.81 3.77
C ILE A 277 -3.95 -3.77 4.82
#